data_AF-A0A1I2MR18-F1
#
_entry.id   AF-A0A1I2MR18-F1
#
_cell.length_a   1.000
_cell.length_b   1.000
_cell.length_c   1.000
_cell.angle_alpha   90.00
_cell.angle_beta   90.00
_cell.angle_gamma   90.00
#
_symmetry.space_group_name_H-M   'P 1'
#
loop_
_entity.id
_entity.type
_entity.pdbx_description
1 polymer ?
#
loop_
_entity_poly.entity_id
_entity_poly.type
_entity_poly.pdbx_seq_one_letter_code
_entity_poly.pdbx_strand_id
1 'polypeptide(L)'
;MFAYNGGKAPFTGVWWGMLIAPEEYRLFADLVKRVVLLDVLERVLERDCRTLANAPVKMGRPIGKMLEEARKRVAREALDARRKLRRIGGEIIEVKQLSDAREVKARFRGFLHSQRYVNEWLRSECEETFLRLLSNRNFCSISAAGPVEPSRRMEYNESK
;
A
#
# COMPACT_ATOMS: atom_id res chain seq x y z
N MET A 1 0.58 71.03 -7.26
CA MET A 1 -0.67 70.53 -7.88
C MET A 1 -0.26 69.90 -9.20
N PHE A 2 -0.01 68.58 -9.20
CA PHE A 2 0.43 67.86 -10.40
C PHE A 2 -0.67 66.87 -10.79
N ALA A 3 -1.12 67.00 -12.03
CA ALA A 3 -2.26 66.31 -12.60
C ALA A 3 -2.00 64.80 -12.74
N TYR A 4 -2.90 63.99 -12.19
CA TYR A 4 -3.07 62.59 -12.55
C TYR A 4 -3.77 62.52 -13.90
N ASN A 5 -3.07 62.06 -14.95
CA ASN A 5 -3.69 61.62 -16.19
C ASN A 5 -3.50 60.10 -16.34
N GLY A 6 -4.63 59.44 -16.57
CA GLY A 6 -4.75 57.99 -16.55
C GLY A 6 -4.03 57.29 -17.70
N GLY A 7 -3.32 56.23 -17.35
CA GLY A 7 -2.96 55.14 -18.25
C GLY A 7 -3.47 53.84 -17.65
N LYS A 8 -4.68 53.42 -18.03
CA LYS A 8 -5.10 52.03 -17.85
C LYS A 8 -4.28 51.17 -18.80
N ALA A 9 -3.21 50.57 -18.28
CA ALA A 9 -2.54 49.47 -18.98
C ALA A 9 -3.44 48.22 -18.87
N PRO A 10 -3.84 47.58 -19.97
CA PRO A 10 -4.42 46.25 -19.90
C PRO A 10 -3.27 45.28 -19.62
N PHE A 11 -3.16 44.80 -18.38
CA PHE A 11 -2.32 43.63 -18.06
C PHE A 11 -2.98 42.37 -18.65
N THR A 12 -2.94 42.25 -19.97
CA THR A 12 -3.13 41.00 -20.69
C THR A 12 -1.79 40.30 -20.75
N GLY A 13 -1.58 39.33 -19.86
CA GLY A 13 -0.30 38.60 -19.82
C GLY A 13 -0.20 37.52 -18.75
N VAL A 14 -1.30 36.88 -18.38
CA VAL A 14 -1.25 35.64 -17.57
C VAL A 14 -2.09 34.60 -18.29
N TRP A 15 -1.45 33.82 -19.15
CA TRP A 15 -2.09 32.68 -19.82
C TRP A 15 -1.21 31.44 -19.68
N TRP A 16 -1.83 30.40 -19.12
CA TRP A 16 -1.43 28.98 -19.04
C TRP A 16 -0.50 28.53 -17.91
N GLY A 17 -0.77 28.97 -16.69
CA GLY A 17 -0.67 28.05 -15.55
C GLY A 17 -1.95 27.23 -15.51
N MET A 18 -1.93 25.99 -16.03
CA MET A 18 -3.04 25.06 -15.90
C MET A 18 -3.34 24.90 -14.40
N LEU A 19 -4.40 25.58 -13.92
CA LEU A 19 -4.84 25.50 -12.54
C LEU A 19 -5.27 24.06 -12.29
N ILE A 20 -4.37 23.24 -11.75
CA ILE A 20 -4.73 21.90 -11.28
C ILE A 20 -5.79 22.13 -10.22
N ALA A 21 -7.00 21.59 -10.43
CA ALA A 21 -8.05 21.70 -9.44
C ALA A 21 -7.54 21.10 -8.12
N PRO A 22 -7.71 21.77 -6.96
CA PRO A 22 -7.16 21.30 -5.69
C PRO A 22 -7.48 19.82 -5.40
N GLU A 23 -8.66 19.35 -5.81
CA GLU A 23 -9.08 17.96 -5.63
C GLU A 23 -8.32 16.95 -6.49
N GLU A 24 -7.93 17.31 -7.71
CA GLU A 24 -7.12 16.42 -8.56
C GLU A 24 -5.71 16.24 -8.00
N TYR A 25 -5.13 17.33 -7.48
CA TYR A 25 -3.84 17.26 -6.81
C TYR A 25 -3.91 16.43 -5.52
N ARG A 26 -4.99 16.60 -4.72
CA ARG A 26 -5.21 15.79 -3.52
C ARG A 26 -5.33 14.30 -3.85
N LEU A 27 -6.13 13.94 -4.86
CA LEU A 27 -6.23 12.56 -5.32
C LEU A 27 -4.88 11.99 -5.77
N PHE A 28 -4.08 12.79 -6.49
CA PHE A 28 -2.73 12.41 -6.87
C PHE A 28 -1.83 12.17 -5.64
N ALA A 29 -1.79 13.11 -4.69
CA ALA A 29 -0.99 13.00 -3.48
C ALA A 29 -1.40 11.77 -2.64
N ASP A 30 -2.70 11.52 -2.51
CA ASP A 30 -3.24 10.35 -1.79
C ASP A 30 -2.86 9.03 -2.47
N LEU A 31 -2.88 8.98 -3.80
CA LEU A 31 -2.44 7.80 -4.56
C LEU A 31 -0.94 7.57 -4.43
N VAL A 32 -0.11 8.62 -4.50
CA VAL A 32 1.33 8.50 -4.26
C VAL A 32 1.58 7.99 -2.84
N LYS A 33 0.96 8.60 -1.83
CA LYS A 33 1.03 8.16 -0.43
C LYS A 33 0.63 6.70 -0.27
N ARG A 34 -0.48 6.28 -0.89
CA ARG A 34 -0.95 4.89 -0.85
C ARG A 34 0.05 3.91 -1.48
N VAL A 35 0.62 4.24 -2.64
CA VAL A 35 1.63 3.40 -3.27
C VAL A 35 2.86 3.25 -2.37
N VAL A 36 3.36 4.36 -1.83
CA VAL A 36 4.54 4.38 -0.94
C VAL A 36 4.28 3.53 0.31
N LEU A 37 3.13 3.70 0.93
CA LEU A 37 2.74 2.94 2.13
C LEU A 37 2.68 1.44 1.86
N LEU A 38 2.06 1.03 0.75
CA LEU A 38 1.94 -0.38 0.38
C LEU A 38 3.31 -0.99 0.04
N ASP A 39 4.19 -0.25 -0.64
CA ASP A 39 5.56 -0.70 -0.91
C ASP A 39 6.37 -0.90 0.38
N VAL A 40 6.21 -0.01 1.37
CA VAL A 40 6.85 -0.17 2.69
C VAL A 40 6.30 -1.41 3.37
N LEU A 41 4.97 -1.53 3.44
CA LEU A 41 4.31 -2.65 4.12
C LEU A 41 4.68 -3.99 3.48
N GLU A 42 4.75 -4.08 2.16
CA GLU A 42 5.18 -5.30 1.46
C GLU A 42 6.60 -5.73 1.89
N ARG A 43 7.55 -4.78 1.95
CA ARG A 43 8.93 -5.03 2.38
C ARG A 43 9.02 -5.45 3.85
N VAL A 44 8.21 -4.85 4.71
CA VAL A 44 8.12 -5.22 6.13
C VAL A 44 7.62 -6.66 6.26
N LEU A 45 6.51 -6.99 5.61
CA LEU A 45 5.94 -8.34 5.64
C LEU A 45 6.89 -9.38 5.04
N GLU A 46 7.64 -9.04 3.99
CA GLU A 46 8.68 -9.90 3.45
C GLU A 46 9.79 -10.18 4.48
N ARG A 47 10.24 -9.14 5.18
CA ARG A 47 11.26 -9.27 6.23
C ARG A 47 10.74 -10.10 7.41
N ASP A 48 9.49 -9.92 7.79
CA ASP A 48 8.86 -10.66 8.87
C ASP A 48 8.69 -12.14 8.51
N CYS A 49 8.25 -12.45 7.29
CA CYS A 49 8.21 -13.82 6.77
C CYS A 49 9.59 -14.51 6.87
N ARG A 50 10.66 -13.82 6.45
CA ARG A 50 12.04 -14.33 6.52
C ARG A 50 12.51 -14.51 7.96
N THR A 51 12.17 -13.57 8.84
CA THR A 51 12.55 -13.64 10.27
C THR A 51 11.85 -14.80 10.94
N LEU A 52 10.54 -14.97 10.71
CA LEU A 52 9.75 -16.04 11.27
C LEU A 52 10.20 -17.43 10.80
N ALA A 53 10.62 -17.55 9.54
CA ALA A 53 11.13 -18.81 8.99
C ALA A 53 12.38 -19.33 9.73
N ASN A 54 13.14 -18.44 10.37
CA ASN A 54 14.35 -18.77 11.11
C ASN A 54 14.17 -18.72 12.64
N ALA A 55 12.99 -18.30 13.12
CA ALA A 55 12.73 -18.15 14.55
C ALA A 55 12.22 -19.47 15.17
N PRO A 56 12.65 -19.83 16.39
CA PRO A 56 12.17 -21.02 17.10
C PRO A 56 10.78 -20.77 17.71
N VAL A 57 9.77 -20.56 16.84
CA VAL A 57 8.39 -20.27 17.25
C VAL A 57 7.47 -21.47 17.02
N LYS A 58 6.74 -21.87 18.07
CA LYS A 58 5.81 -23.02 18.04
C LYS A 58 4.76 -22.92 16.92
N MET A 59 4.32 -21.70 16.61
CA MET A 59 3.29 -21.41 15.62
C MET A 59 3.84 -20.80 14.31
N GLY A 60 5.13 -21.02 14.00
CA GLY A 60 5.78 -20.41 12.84
C GLY A 60 5.10 -20.72 11.50
N ARG A 61 4.67 -21.96 11.28
CA ARG A 61 4.00 -22.38 10.04
C ARG A 61 2.66 -21.67 9.79
N PRO A 62 1.67 -21.71 10.70
CA PRO A 62 0.40 -21.02 10.46
C PRO A 62 0.55 -19.49 10.41
N ILE A 63 1.39 -18.89 11.26
CA ILE A 63 1.65 -17.45 11.24
C ILE A 63 2.33 -17.05 9.91
N GLY A 64 3.31 -17.82 9.45
CA GLY A 64 4.02 -17.57 8.19
C GLY A 64 3.10 -17.63 6.98
N LYS A 65 2.16 -18.60 6.95
CA LYS A 65 1.14 -18.67 5.89
C LYS A 65 0.23 -17.43 5.89
N MET A 66 -0.21 -16.97 7.06
CA MET A 66 -1.02 -15.77 7.20
C MET A 66 -0.28 -14.52 6.67
N LEU A 67 0.99 -14.35 7.06
CA LEU A 67 1.84 -13.24 6.62
C LEU A 67 2.07 -13.26 5.10
N GLU A 68 2.36 -14.43 4.53
CA GLU A 68 2.59 -14.56 3.09
C GLU A 68 1.34 -14.25 2.27
N GLU A 69 0.17 -14.69 2.72
CA GLU A 69 -1.11 -14.32 2.10
C GLU A 69 -1.39 -12.82 2.22
N ALA A 70 -1.03 -12.20 3.34
CA ALA A 70 -1.16 -10.76 3.52
C ALA A 70 -0.23 -10.00 2.57
N ARG A 71 1.04 -10.43 2.46
CA ARG A 71 2.02 -9.88 1.53
C ARG A 71 1.53 -9.94 0.09
N LYS A 72 1.01 -11.08 -0.37
CA LYS A 72 0.40 -11.23 -1.71
C LYS A 72 -0.79 -10.31 -1.95
N ARG A 73 -1.58 -10.01 -0.90
CA ARG A 73 -2.68 -9.05 -0.99
C ARG A 73 -2.16 -7.62 -1.10
N VAL A 74 -1.22 -7.23 -0.24
CA VAL A 74 -0.58 -5.90 -0.27
C VAL A 74 0.08 -5.65 -1.63
N ALA A 75 0.80 -6.63 -2.19
CA ALA A 75 1.42 -6.52 -3.51
C ALA A 75 0.38 -6.26 -4.63
N ARG A 76 -0.77 -6.95 -4.59
CA ARG A 76 -1.87 -6.71 -5.53
C ARG A 76 -2.47 -5.31 -5.36
N GLU A 77 -2.71 -4.89 -4.12
CA GLU A 77 -3.20 -3.54 -3.83
C GLU A 77 -2.20 -2.45 -4.28
N ALA A 78 -0.90 -2.70 -4.18
CA ALA A 78 0.16 -1.79 -4.64
C ALA A 78 0.12 -1.64 -6.16
N LEU A 79 0.01 -2.77 -6.89
CA LEU A 79 -0.14 -2.77 -8.34
C LEU A 79 -1.39 -1.99 -8.78
N ASP A 80 -2.51 -2.17 -8.10
CA ASP A 80 -3.75 -1.46 -8.42
C ASP A 80 -3.67 0.04 -8.09
N ALA A 81 -3.02 0.42 -6.98
CA ALA A 81 -2.75 1.81 -6.66
C ALA A 81 -1.86 2.48 -7.73
N ARG A 82 -0.80 1.78 -8.19
CA ARG A 82 0.05 2.26 -9.29
C ARG A 82 -0.71 2.39 -10.62
N ARG A 83 -1.64 1.47 -10.91
CA ARG A 83 -2.51 1.57 -12.09
C ARG A 83 -3.44 2.78 -11.99
N LYS A 84 -4.06 3.01 -10.83
CA LYS A 84 -4.91 4.18 -10.58
C LYS A 84 -4.12 5.49 -10.71
N LEU A 85 -2.91 5.54 -10.15
CA LEU A 85 -1.99 6.68 -10.29
C LEU A 85 -1.69 6.99 -11.76
N ARG A 86 -1.35 5.96 -12.56
CA ARG A 86 -1.11 6.13 -14.00
C ARG A 86 -2.34 6.61 -14.77
N ARG A 87 -3.53 6.11 -14.43
CA ARG A 87 -4.79 6.52 -15.09
C ARG A 87 -5.10 8.01 -14.94
N ILE A 88 -4.70 8.62 -13.82
CA ILE A 88 -4.89 10.06 -13.61
C ILE A 88 -3.75 10.92 -14.18
N GLY A 89 -2.75 10.31 -14.84
CA GLY A 89 -1.58 11.01 -15.39
C GLY A 89 -0.46 11.22 -14.38
N GLY A 90 -0.44 10.42 -13.30
CA GLY A 90 0.61 10.42 -12.28
C GLY A 90 1.61 9.27 -12.44
N GLU A 91 2.85 9.50 -12.02
CA GLU A 91 3.92 8.50 -12.07
C GLU A 91 4.93 8.77 -10.96
N ILE A 92 5.36 7.74 -10.22
CA ILE A 92 6.50 7.87 -9.29
C ILE A 92 7.79 7.64 -10.08
N ILE A 93 8.69 8.62 -10.04
CA ILE A 93 9.95 8.63 -10.79
C ILE A 93 11.11 8.14 -9.93
N GLU A 94 11.16 8.59 -8.67
CA GLU A 94 12.27 8.31 -7.77
C GLU A 94 11.75 8.14 -6.35
N VAL A 95 12.31 7.17 -5.62
CA VAL A 95 12.10 6.98 -4.18
C VAL A 95 13.46 6.89 -3.52
N LYS A 96 13.75 7.84 -2.63
CA LYS A 96 15.00 7.90 -1.87
C LYS A 96 14.72 7.70 -0.39
N GLN A 97 15.37 6.72 0.21
CA GLN A 97 15.33 6.52 1.66
C GLN A 97 16.38 7.41 2.33
N LEU A 98 15.94 8.28 3.23
CA LEU A 98 16.78 9.09 4.12
C LEU A 98 16.73 8.49 5.54
N SER A 99 17.53 9.07 6.45
CA SER A 99 17.61 8.64 7.85
C SER A 99 16.30 8.85 8.62
N ASP A 100 15.60 9.96 8.37
CA ASP A 100 14.38 10.39 9.07
C ASP A 100 13.10 10.21 8.23
N ALA A 101 13.25 10.15 6.91
CA ALA A 101 12.11 10.15 5.98
C ALA A 101 12.38 9.36 4.70
N ARG A 102 11.31 9.15 3.93
CA ARG A 102 11.35 8.72 2.54
C ARG A 102 10.93 9.88 1.65
N GLU A 103 11.84 10.29 0.76
CA GLU A 103 11.57 11.31 -0.26
C GLU A 103 11.10 10.63 -1.55
N VAL A 104 10.05 11.17 -2.15
CA VAL A 104 9.40 10.62 -3.33
C VAL A 104 9.23 11.71 -4.36
N LYS A 105 9.87 11.55 -5.53
CA LYS A 105 9.64 12.41 -6.69
C LYS A 105 8.63 11.73 -7.60
N ALA A 106 7.57 12.45 -7.92
CA ALA A 106 6.50 11.98 -8.77
C ALA A 106 6.14 13.03 -9.82
N ARG A 107 5.86 12.58 -11.04
CA ARG A 107 5.36 13.41 -12.14
C ARG A 107 3.84 13.38 -12.14
N PHE A 108 3.20 14.52 -12.31
CA PHE A 108 1.75 14.63 -12.51
C PHE A 108 1.46 15.65 -13.60
N ARG A 109 0.81 15.21 -14.68
CA ARG A 109 0.44 16.07 -15.83
C ARG A 109 1.59 16.97 -16.35
N GLY A 110 2.79 16.41 -16.40
CA GLY A 110 4.00 17.09 -16.87
C GLY A 110 4.79 17.85 -15.79
N PHE A 111 4.24 18.05 -14.60
CA PHE A 111 4.91 18.74 -13.50
C PHE A 111 5.59 17.74 -12.56
N LEU A 112 6.74 18.12 -12.01
CA LEU A 112 7.46 17.32 -11.02
C LEU A 112 7.08 17.78 -9.62
N HIS A 113 6.72 16.83 -8.76
CA HIS A 113 6.38 17.04 -7.36
C HIS A 113 7.32 16.22 -6.48
N SER A 114 7.83 16.83 -5.41
CA SER A 114 8.54 16.11 -4.34
C SER A 114 7.66 16.04 -3.09
N GLN A 115 7.56 14.86 -2.51
CA GLN A 115 6.83 14.59 -1.28
C GLN A 115 7.75 13.89 -0.29
N ARG A 116 7.67 14.24 0.99
CA ARG A 116 8.44 13.61 2.07
C ARG A 116 7.50 12.94 3.05
N TYR A 117 7.80 11.69 3.38
CA TYR A 117 7.05 10.89 4.34
C TYR A 117 7.97 10.51 5.49
N VAL A 118 7.67 10.98 6.71
CA VAL A 118 8.47 10.69 7.90
C VAL A 118 8.40 9.18 8.23
N ASN A 119 9.53 8.59 8.59
CA ASN A 119 9.63 7.15 8.84
C ASN A 119 8.72 6.67 9.98
N GLU A 120 8.60 7.45 11.05
CA GLU A 120 7.72 7.15 12.19
C GLU A 120 6.25 7.12 11.78
N TRP A 121 5.83 8.09 10.97
CA TRP A 121 4.47 8.13 10.43
C TRP A 121 4.21 6.93 9.50
N LEU A 122 5.15 6.60 8.60
CA LEU A 122 5.04 5.41 7.75
C LEU A 122 4.91 4.12 8.56
N ARG A 123 5.67 3.99 9.66
CA ARG A 123 5.58 2.83 10.54
C ARG A 123 4.18 2.70 11.15
N SER A 124 3.67 3.77 11.75
CA SER A 124 2.34 3.78 12.37
C SER A 124 1.25 3.42 11.34
N GLU A 125 1.32 3.99 10.13
CA GLU A 125 0.34 3.72 9.08
C GLU A 125 0.44 2.30 8.52
N CYS A 126 1.65 1.72 8.47
CA CYS A 126 1.83 0.32 8.10
C CYS A 126 1.17 -0.60 9.11
N GLU A 127 1.37 -0.34 10.41
CA GLU A 127 0.74 -1.11 11.50
C GLU A 127 -0.79 -1.05 11.40
N GLU A 128 -1.36 0.15 11.28
CA GLU A 128 -2.81 0.36 11.12
C GLU A 128 -3.39 -0.29 9.85
N THR A 129 -2.67 -0.14 8.72
CA THR A 129 -3.07 -0.76 7.45
C THR A 129 -3.05 -2.28 7.53
N PHE A 130 -2.05 -2.83 8.20
CA PHE A 130 -1.93 -4.27 8.39
C PHE A 130 -3.02 -4.82 9.31
N LEU A 131 -3.28 -4.16 10.44
CA LEU A 131 -4.38 -4.51 11.34
C LEU A 131 -5.72 -4.54 10.60
N ARG A 132 -6.02 -3.51 9.81
CA ARG A 132 -7.25 -3.47 8.99
C ARG A 132 -7.32 -4.63 7.99
N LEU A 133 -6.19 -4.99 7.38
CA LEU A 133 -6.12 -6.12 6.45
C LEU A 133 -6.43 -7.45 7.16
N LEU A 134 -5.96 -7.63 8.39
CA LEU A 134 -6.23 -8.80 9.21
C LEU A 134 -7.68 -8.84 9.68
N SER A 135 -8.24 -7.72 10.14
CA SER A 135 -9.65 -7.64 10.58
C SER A 135 -10.65 -7.93 9.45
N ASN A 136 -10.29 -7.58 8.21
CA ASN A 136 -11.07 -7.92 7.03
C ASN A 136 -10.97 -9.40 6.63
N ARG A 137 -10.20 -10.22 7.34
CA ARG A 137 -10.31 -11.68 7.24
C ARG A 137 -11.30 -12.17 8.29
N ASN A 138 -12.40 -12.76 7.84
CA ASN A 138 -13.16 -13.66 8.69
C ASN A 138 -12.22 -14.82 9.06
N PHE A 139 -11.76 -14.87 10.31
CA PHE A 139 -11.00 -16.00 10.85
C PHE A 139 -11.92 -17.22 11.01
N CYS A 140 -12.37 -17.81 9.90
CA CYS A 140 -12.81 -19.20 9.84
C CYS A 140 -13.17 -19.57 8.39
N SER A 141 -12.31 -20.34 7.75
CA SER A 141 -12.80 -21.55 7.11
C SER A 141 -11.93 -22.68 7.66
N ILE A 142 -12.46 -23.39 8.65
CA ILE A 142 -12.09 -24.78 8.82
C ILE A 142 -12.37 -25.39 7.45
N SER A 143 -11.32 -25.60 6.66
CA SER A 143 -11.38 -26.40 5.46
C SER A 143 -12.09 -27.67 5.88
N ALA A 144 -13.27 -27.92 5.30
CA ALA A 144 -14.01 -29.15 5.47
C ALA A 144 -12.99 -30.29 5.44
N ALA A 145 -12.76 -30.91 6.59
CA ALA A 145 -12.20 -32.24 6.61
C ALA A 145 -13.14 -33.04 5.71
N GLY A 146 -12.61 -33.60 4.62
CA GLY A 146 -13.37 -34.49 3.75
C GLY A 146 -14.04 -35.56 4.61
N PRO A 147 -15.14 -36.18 4.13
CA PRO A 147 -15.77 -37.26 4.87
C PRO A 147 -14.70 -38.29 5.23
N VAL A 148 -14.44 -38.46 6.53
CA VAL A 148 -13.64 -39.56 7.01
C VAL A 148 -14.49 -40.78 6.72
N GLU A 149 -14.16 -41.50 5.65
CA GLU A 149 -14.75 -42.82 5.39
C GLU A 149 -14.58 -43.63 6.67
N PRO A 150 -15.66 -44.22 7.23
CA PRO A 150 -15.51 -45.13 8.34
C PRO A 150 -14.68 -46.32 7.85
N SER A 151 -13.43 -46.37 8.31
CA SER A 151 -12.54 -47.51 8.15
C SER A 151 -13.31 -48.77 8.56
N ARG A 152 -13.45 -49.70 7.61
CA ARG A 152 -14.13 -50.98 7.77
C ARG A 152 -13.77 -51.59 9.12
N ARG A 153 -14.80 -51.85 9.92
CA ARG A 153 -14.76 -52.66 11.14
C ARG A 153 -14.01 -53.95 10.82
N MET A 154 -12.84 -54.16 11.40
CA MET A 154 -12.18 -55.46 11.40
C MET A 154 -13.06 -56.41 12.23
N GLU A 155 -13.70 -57.36 11.56
CA GLU A 155 -14.28 -58.52 12.21
C GLU A 155 -13.14 -59.41 12.68
N TYR A 156 -12.97 -59.50 14.00
CA TYR A 156 -12.15 -60.56 14.58
C TYR A 156 -12.91 -61.87 14.42
N ASN A 157 -12.42 -62.75 13.55
CA ASN A 157 -12.81 -64.15 13.55
C ASN A 157 -12.30 -64.78 14.85
N GLU A 158 -13.18 -64.94 15.83
CA GLU A 158 -12.94 -65.85 16.95
C GLU A 158 -12.83 -67.27 16.39
N SER A 159 -11.61 -67.79 16.38
CA SER A 159 -11.35 -69.20 16.12
C SER A 159 -11.70 -69.98 17.39
N LYS A 160 -12.61 -70.95 17.28
CA LYS A 160 -12.78 -72.06 18.23
C LYS A 160 -12.49 -73.37 17.51
#